data_AF-A0A934DB52-F1
#
_entry.id   AF-A0A934DB52-F1
#
_cell.length_a   1.000
_cell.length_b   1.000
_cell.length_c   1.000
_cell.angle_alpha   90.00
_cell.angle_beta   90.00
_cell.angle_gamma   90.00
#
_symmetry.space_group_name_H-M   'P 1'
#
loop_
_entity.id
_entity.type
_entity.pdbx_description
1 polymer ?
#
loop_
_entity_poly.entity_id
_entity_poly.type
_entity_poly.pdbx_seq_one_letter_code
_entity_poly.pdbx_strand_id
1 'polypeptide(L)'
;MNSQSTNVRTKSVRATLVALLVALSFPALGNAQNFYLDRTTNIAWSGAFNSVTDIQGAFNNARTIENGENLGAGQVQMPMMTMPSQAEWDGKSNSLKALWLINSERVARNLLPLQDVDLNVITVAQNYANFLLTNNAWGHEANGQTPGQRLDANPAILGHHDNLGISENLSAFVTSGNSIPLPVERSVYGWNYDDLSSAWGHRHALLWTAFTNNFGDGGSEGLMGIGRASGGPWSGFGTPWNFAEIIVFNVFDPNASYNAALPVQLSSFSGSVTAQRHVLLKWRTLSEINNYGFFVQRRTESVEPWSEVPNSFVAGHGTTNMPHDYTFTDAGVSAGDWQYRLRQVDLDGAIHFSEPIQVNLVTGVVEATAPSEFSLHQNYPNPFNPSTVIRYALPVDARVTLEVYDMLGRQVAVLVDAQTTAGYHDVSFDATNLASGFYTYRLHSDAGDKNNLVLARKLMVLK
;
A
#
# COMPACT_ATOMS: atom_id res chain seq x y z
N MET A 1 58.41 -43.49 3.21
CA MET A 1 57.97 -42.10 2.95
C MET A 1 57.67 -41.97 1.47
N ASN A 2 56.39 -41.93 1.10
CA ASN A 2 55.90 -41.45 -0.20
C ASN A 2 54.38 -41.29 -0.06
N SER A 3 53.94 -40.11 0.36
CA SER A 3 52.53 -39.73 0.33
C SER A 3 52.27 -38.91 -0.93
N GLN A 4 51.42 -39.43 -1.80
CA GLN A 4 50.84 -38.69 -2.91
C GLN A 4 50.04 -37.50 -2.37
N SER A 5 50.27 -36.29 -2.88
CA SER A 5 49.31 -35.19 -2.78
C SER A 5 48.66 -35.00 -4.15
N THR A 6 47.39 -35.39 -4.22
CA THR A 6 46.50 -35.07 -5.33
C THR A 6 46.10 -33.61 -5.20
N ASN A 7 46.65 -32.78 -6.08
CA ASN A 7 46.24 -31.39 -6.26
C ASN A 7 44.84 -31.37 -6.88
N VAL A 8 43.80 -31.35 -6.05
CA VAL A 8 42.44 -30.98 -6.47
C VAL A 8 42.45 -29.46 -6.66
N ARG A 9 42.65 -29.01 -7.90
CA ARG A 9 42.33 -27.64 -8.30
C ARG A 9 40.82 -27.45 -8.16
N THR A 10 40.40 -26.83 -7.07
CA THR A 10 39.09 -26.20 -6.96
C THR A 10 39.00 -25.13 -8.05
N LYS A 11 38.28 -25.42 -9.13
CA LYS A 11 37.85 -24.40 -10.08
C LYS A 11 36.99 -23.43 -9.30
N SER A 12 37.47 -22.21 -9.06
CA SER A 12 36.63 -21.13 -8.58
C SER A 12 35.55 -20.88 -9.64
N VAL A 13 34.31 -21.18 -9.28
CA VAL A 13 33.14 -20.73 -10.05
C VAL A 13 33.12 -19.22 -9.89
N ARG A 14 33.68 -18.49 -10.85
CA ARG A 14 33.47 -17.04 -10.95
C ARG A 14 31.99 -16.85 -11.25
N ALA A 15 31.22 -16.42 -10.25
CA ALA A 15 29.87 -15.91 -10.46
C ALA A 15 30.01 -14.61 -11.27
N THR A 16 29.75 -14.68 -12.57
CA THR A 16 29.63 -13.47 -13.39
C THR A 16 28.31 -12.82 -13.02
N LEU A 17 28.37 -11.73 -12.27
CA LEU A 17 27.21 -10.91 -11.95
C LEU A 17 27.04 -9.88 -13.08
N VAL A 18 25.89 -9.88 -13.76
CA VAL A 18 25.56 -8.84 -14.75
C VAL A 18 24.48 -7.94 -14.13
N ALA A 19 24.69 -6.63 -14.21
CA ALA A 19 23.71 -5.61 -13.85
C ALA A 19 23.34 -4.86 -15.14
N LEU A 20 22.04 -4.64 -15.37
CA LEU A 20 21.56 -3.85 -16.50
C LEU A 20 20.62 -2.76 -15.98
N LEU A 21 20.83 -1.55 -16.49
CA LEU A 21 20.04 -0.35 -16.26
C LEU A 21 19.36 0.03 -17.59
N VAL A 22 18.09 0.45 -17.55
CA VAL A 22 17.34 0.89 -18.74
C VAL A 22 16.65 2.18 -18.38
N ALA A 23 16.85 3.22 -19.19
CA ALA A 23 16.15 4.51 -19.08
C ALA A 23 15.39 4.82 -20.37
N LEU A 24 14.46 5.77 -20.27
CA LEU A 24 13.91 6.51 -21.41
C LEU A 24 14.88 7.64 -21.78
N SER A 25 15.30 7.73 -23.05
CA SER A 25 16.18 8.79 -23.55
C SER A 25 15.40 10.10 -23.79
N PHE A 26 15.90 11.24 -23.33
CA PHE A 26 15.26 12.55 -23.51
C PHE A 26 16.21 13.63 -24.06
N PRO A 27 15.69 14.64 -24.77
CA PRO A 27 16.45 15.84 -25.13
C PRO A 27 16.75 16.68 -23.87
N ALA A 28 17.93 17.31 -23.85
CA ALA A 28 18.37 18.16 -22.75
C ALA A 28 17.33 19.25 -22.43
N LEU A 29 16.80 19.23 -21.20
CA LEU A 29 15.88 20.26 -20.72
C LEU A 29 16.68 21.49 -20.29
N GLY A 30 16.39 22.63 -20.94
CA GLY A 30 17.01 23.91 -20.64
C GLY A 30 16.37 24.59 -19.43
N ASN A 31 17.23 24.96 -18.47
CA ASN A 31 17.05 25.96 -17.40
C ASN A 31 16.01 25.69 -16.29
N ALA A 32 16.50 25.19 -15.15
CA ALA A 32 16.49 25.92 -13.87
C ALA A 32 17.42 25.23 -12.84
N GLN A 33 18.40 25.96 -12.30
CA GLN A 33 19.31 25.57 -11.20
C GLN A 33 20.18 24.31 -11.44
N ASN A 34 21.09 24.40 -12.42
CA ASN A 34 22.13 23.41 -12.74
C ASN A 34 23.24 23.31 -11.67
N PHE A 35 22.93 22.75 -10.52
CA PHE A 35 23.98 22.31 -9.59
C PHE A 35 23.83 20.79 -9.44
N TYR A 36 24.79 20.04 -9.99
CA TYR A 36 24.98 18.58 -9.82
C TYR A 36 24.15 17.59 -10.67
N LEU A 37 23.57 18.01 -11.79
CA LEU A 37 22.65 17.11 -12.51
C LEU A 37 23.37 15.96 -13.22
N ASP A 38 24.35 16.22 -14.08
CA ASP A 38 25.01 15.17 -14.86
C ASP A 38 26.53 15.12 -14.67
N ARG A 39 27.04 13.94 -14.32
CA ARG A 39 28.48 13.67 -14.30
C ARG A 39 28.94 13.24 -15.69
N THR A 40 30.24 13.22 -15.97
CA THR A 40 30.75 12.71 -17.26
C THR A 40 31.34 11.30 -17.16
N THR A 41 31.42 10.75 -15.95
CA THR A 41 32.06 9.47 -15.63
C THR A 41 31.27 8.68 -14.61
N ASN A 42 31.34 7.36 -14.67
CA ASN A 42 30.80 6.49 -13.61
C ASN A 42 31.73 6.45 -12.41
N ILE A 43 31.15 6.32 -11.21
CA ILE A 43 31.86 5.86 -10.02
C ILE A 43 31.31 4.48 -9.67
N ALA A 44 32.13 3.45 -9.85
CA ALA A 44 31.76 2.09 -9.46
C ALA A 44 31.70 1.95 -7.94
N TRP A 45 30.78 1.10 -7.46
CA TRP A 45 30.68 0.77 -6.03
C TRP A 45 32.01 0.23 -5.50
N SER A 46 32.54 0.89 -4.47
CA SER A 46 33.76 0.46 -3.76
C SER A 46 33.41 -0.25 -2.45
N GLY A 47 34.02 -1.40 -2.20
CA GLY A 47 33.87 -2.14 -0.93
C GLY A 47 33.05 -3.43 -1.07
N ALA A 48 32.71 -4.03 0.07
CA ALA A 48 31.90 -5.24 0.10
C ALA A 48 30.39 -4.91 0.03
N PHE A 49 29.55 -5.92 0.23
CA PHE A 49 28.08 -5.78 0.20
C PHE A 49 27.44 -6.41 1.44
N ASN A 50 28.05 -6.25 2.62
CA ASN A 50 27.65 -7.03 3.79
C ASN A 50 26.94 -6.21 4.87
N SER A 51 27.17 -4.89 4.92
CA SER A 51 26.81 -4.08 6.08
C SER A 51 26.51 -2.62 5.76
N VAL A 52 25.92 -1.91 6.73
CA VAL A 52 25.77 -0.45 6.69
C VAL A 52 27.10 0.29 6.56
N THR A 53 28.19 -0.28 7.09
CA THR A 53 29.54 0.27 6.92
C THR A 53 30.00 0.22 5.47
N ASP A 54 29.67 -0.85 4.74
CA ASP A 54 29.99 -0.96 3.32
C ASP A 54 29.17 0.03 2.48
N ILE A 55 27.87 0.17 2.79
CA ILE A 55 26.99 1.15 2.15
C ILE A 55 27.53 2.56 2.37
N GLN A 56 27.81 2.94 3.62
CA GLN A 56 28.38 4.24 3.97
C GLN A 56 29.69 4.51 3.25
N GLY A 57 30.60 3.52 3.22
CA GLY A 57 31.89 3.63 2.56
C GLY A 57 31.75 3.90 1.06
N ALA A 58 30.86 3.16 0.38
CA ALA A 58 30.62 3.34 -1.05
C ALA A 58 30.06 4.73 -1.39
N PHE A 59 29.00 5.18 -0.68
CA PHE A 59 28.40 6.50 -0.89
C PHE A 59 29.36 7.64 -0.54
N ASN A 60 30.11 7.54 0.55
CA ASN A 60 31.08 8.58 0.93
C ASN A 60 32.28 8.65 -0.03
N ASN A 61 32.74 7.51 -0.55
CA ASN A 61 33.74 7.50 -1.61
C ASN A 61 33.21 8.22 -2.86
N ALA A 62 31.95 7.97 -3.25
CA ALA A 62 31.33 8.62 -4.39
C ALA A 62 31.15 10.14 -4.18
N ARG A 63 30.63 10.56 -3.03
CA ARG A 63 30.54 11.99 -2.65
C ARG A 63 31.90 12.66 -2.63
N THR A 64 32.95 11.98 -2.18
CA THR A 64 34.32 12.52 -2.17
C THR A 64 34.84 12.77 -3.58
N ILE A 65 34.65 11.81 -4.49
CA ILE A 65 35.06 11.95 -5.89
C ILE A 65 34.26 13.08 -6.56
N GLU A 66 32.94 13.09 -6.41
CA GLU A 66 32.09 14.13 -7.02
C GLU A 66 32.38 15.53 -6.43
N ASN A 67 32.65 15.63 -5.13
CA ASN A 67 33.13 16.87 -4.50
C ASN A 67 34.47 17.32 -5.10
N GLY A 68 35.34 16.39 -5.52
CA GLY A 68 36.62 16.69 -6.15
C GLY A 68 36.51 17.08 -7.63
N GLU A 69 35.51 16.57 -8.35
CA GLU A 69 35.23 16.91 -9.75
C GLU A 69 34.58 18.30 -9.89
N ASN A 70 33.79 18.73 -8.90
CA ASN A 70 32.93 19.91 -8.99
C ASN A 70 33.45 21.18 -8.27
N LEU A 71 34.75 21.30 -7.98
CA LEU A 71 35.32 22.50 -7.32
C LEU A 71 35.43 23.72 -8.27
N GLY A 72 34.30 24.23 -8.74
CA GLY A 72 34.15 25.62 -9.18
C GLY A 72 33.93 26.56 -8.00
N ALA A 73 34.27 27.84 -8.16
CA ALA A 73 34.10 28.84 -7.10
C ALA A 73 32.62 28.99 -6.69
N GLY A 74 32.33 28.77 -5.40
CA GLY A 74 30.99 28.96 -4.80
C GLY A 74 30.23 27.67 -4.46
N GLN A 75 30.78 26.49 -4.73
CA GLN A 75 30.12 25.22 -4.38
C GLN A 75 30.46 24.76 -2.95
N VAL A 76 29.41 24.38 -2.21
CA VAL A 76 29.52 23.80 -0.86
C VAL A 76 29.76 22.30 -1.02
N GLN A 77 30.78 21.77 -0.34
CA GLN A 77 31.06 20.34 -0.34
C GLN A 77 29.86 19.56 0.21
N MET A 78 29.43 18.53 -0.51
CA MET A 78 28.40 17.62 -0.02
C MET A 78 28.86 17.00 1.30
N PRO A 79 28.03 17.03 2.35
CA PRO A 79 28.35 16.38 3.62
C PRO A 79 28.51 14.88 3.41
N MET A 80 29.36 14.24 4.21
CA MET A 80 29.48 12.78 4.20
C MET A 80 28.28 12.15 4.89
N MET A 81 27.79 11.06 4.31
CA MET A 81 26.72 10.22 4.83
C MET A 81 27.17 9.51 6.10
N THR A 82 26.28 9.50 7.09
CA THR A 82 26.37 8.65 8.28
C THR A 82 25.15 7.73 8.28
N MET A 83 25.37 6.43 8.10
CA MET A 83 24.30 5.44 8.11
C MET A 83 23.75 5.25 9.53
N PRO A 84 22.47 4.85 9.69
CA PRO A 84 21.95 4.37 10.97
C PRO A 84 22.63 3.05 11.38
N SER A 85 22.34 2.56 12.58
CA SER A 85 22.87 1.28 13.03
C SER A 85 22.41 0.13 12.13
N GLN A 86 23.18 -0.97 12.10
CA GLN A 86 22.82 -2.16 11.31
C GLN A 86 21.43 -2.69 11.66
N ALA A 87 21.07 -2.73 12.95
CA ALA A 87 19.76 -3.20 13.40
C ALA A 87 18.61 -2.29 12.92
N GLU A 88 18.78 -0.97 12.99
CA GLU A 88 17.81 -0.01 12.46
C GLU A 88 17.70 -0.10 10.94
N TRP A 89 18.81 -0.36 10.25
CA TRP A 89 18.79 -0.54 8.80
C TRP A 89 18.08 -1.81 8.39
N ASP A 90 18.38 -2.93 9.05
CA ASP A 90 17.78 -4.23 8.76
C ASP A 90 16.27 -4.27 9.05
N GLY A 91 15.81 -3.45 10.00
CA GLY A 91 14.38 -3.26 10.29
C GLY A 91 13.61 -2.43 9.26
N LYS A 92 14.27 -1.79 8.30
CA LYS A 92 13.58 -0.97 7.27
C LYS A 92 13.10 -1.82 6.10
N SER A 93 11.90 -1.49 5.60
CA SER A 93 11.40 -1.99 4.32
C SER A 93 12.29 -1.53 3.15
N ASN A 94 12.18 -2.19 1.99
CA ASN A 94 12.93 -1.81 0.79
C ASN A 94 12.68 -0.33 0.39
N SER A 95 11.42 0.11 0.46
CA SER A 95 11.05 1.48 0.13
C SER A 95 11.62 2.48 1.11
N LEU A 96 11.61 2.18 2.42
CA LEU A 96 12.20 3.06 3.44
C LEU A 96 13.73 3.12 3.36
N LYS A 97 14.39 2.03 2.97
CA LYS A 97 15.84 2.02 2.68
C LYS A 97 16.17 2.92 1.50
N ALA A 98 15.42 2.79 0.41
CA ALA A 98 15.63 3.63 -0.77
C ALA A 98 15.31 5.10 -0.49
N LEU A 99 14.18 5.41 0.15
CA LEU A 99 13.81 6.77 0.55
C LEU A 99 14.92 7.42 1.38
N TRP A 100 15.47 6.71 2.37
CA TRP A 100 16.55 7.24 3.21
C TRP A 100 17.80 7.57 2.40
N LEU A 101 18.24 6.66 1.51
CA LEU A 101 19.42 6.89 0.66
C LEU A 101 19.19 8.04 -0.32
N ILE A 102 18.04 8.05 -1.00
CA ILE A 102 17.67 9.10 -1.96
C ILE A 102 17.59 10.45 -1.26
N ASN A 103 16.91 10.55 -0.12
CA ASN A 103 16.81 11.81 0.63
C ASN A 103 18.17 12.26 1.17
N SER A 104 19.05 11.34 1.57
CA SER A 104 20.41 11.70 1.95
C SER A 104 21.17 12.36 0.78
N GLU A 105 21.00 11.85 -0.44
CA GLU A 105 21.60 12.41 -1.65
C GLU A 105 20.96 13.72 -2.09
N ARG A 106 19.64 13.86 -1.97
CA ARG A 106 18.88 15.09 -2.25
C ARG A 106 19.29 16.21 -1.29
N VAL A 107 19.24 15.96 0.02
CA VAL A 107 19.60 16.94 1.05
C VAL A 107 21.07 17.34 0.97
N ALA A 108 21.98 16.40 0.68
CA ALA A 108 23.39 16.72 0.47
C ALA A 108 23.64 17.71 -0.69
N ARG A 109 22.68 17.83 -1.61
CA ARG A 109 22.69 18.74 -2.76
C ARG A 109 21.71 19.93 -2.60
N ASN A 110 21.25 20.21 -1.37
CA ASN A 110 20.26 21.25 -1.07
C ASN A 110 18.93 21.12 -1.82
N LEU A 111 18.53 19.90 -2.18
CA LEU A 111 17.20 19.60 -2.71
C LEU A 111 16.25 19.27 -1.56
N LEU A 112 14.95 19.56 -1.73
CA LEU A 112 13.95 19.11 -0.76
C LEU A 112 13.94 17.57 -0.72
N PRO A 113 13.82 16.96 0.47
CA PRO A 113 13.63 15.53 0.57
C PRO A 113 12.29 15.12 -0.04
N LEU A 114 12.23 13.90 -0.58
CA LEU A 114 10.96 13.24 -0.84
C LEU A 114 10.19 13.09 0.46
N GLN A 115 8.88 13.38 0.42
CA GLN A 115 8.07 13.47 1.63
C GLN A 115 7.99 12.14 2.37
N ASP A 116 7.60 11.07 1.66
CA ASP A 116 7.53 9.74 2.22
C ASP A 116 7.46 8.68 1.10
N VAL A 117 7.37 7.42 1.52
CA VAL A 117 6.92 6.34 0.66
C VAL A 117 5.39 6.30 0.59
N ASP A 118 4.85 5.88 -0.54
CA ASP A 118 3.41 5.73 -0.74
C ASP A 118 3.04 4.30 -1.13
N LEU A 119 2.01 3.76 -0.50
CA LEU A 119 1.62 2.36 -0.68
C LEU A 119 1.05 2.05 -2.07
N ASN A 120 0.33 2.99 -2.68
CA ASN A 120 -0.19 2.84 -4.03
C ASN A 120 0.97 2.82 -5.03
N VAL A 121 1.95 3.70 -4.84
CA VAL A 121 3.18 3.75 -5.65
C VAL A 121 4.02 2.50 -5.44
N ILE A 122 4.17 2.01 -4.21
CA ILE A 122 4.86 0.75 -3.88
C ILE A 122 4.18 -0.43 -4.59
N THR A 123 2.85 -0.47 -4.57
CA THR A 123 2.07 -1.56 -5.18
C THR A 123 2.25 -1.59 -6.70
N VAL A 124 2.23 -0.43 -7.36
CA VAL A 124 2.51 -0.31 -8.80
C VAL A 124 3.92 -0.83 -9.10
N ALA A 125 4.92 -0.38 -8.33
CA ALA A 125 6.30 -0.82 -8.50
C ALA A 125 6.48 -2.32 -8.28
N GLN A 126 5.87 -2.88 -7.22
CA GLN A 126 5.95 -4.29 -6.85
C GLN A 126 5.28 -5.19 -7.88
N ASN A 127 4.11 -4.80 -8.39
CA ASN A 127 3.43 -5.54 -9.45
C ASN A 127 4.29 -5.60 -10.72
N TYR A 128 4.96 -4.49 -11.05
CA TYR A 128 5.83 -4.47 -12.22
C TYR A 128 7.12 -5.29 -12.02
N ALA A 129 7.75 -5.23 -10.84
CA ALA A 129 8.88 -6.08 -10.50
C ALA A 129 8.54 -7.57 -10.65
N ASN A 130 7.37 -7.97 -10.12
CA ASN A 130 6.86 -9.34 -10.24
C ASN A 130 6.58 -9.72 -11.70
N PHE A 131 5.99 -8.81 -12.49
CA PHE A 131 5.75 -9.02 -13.91
C PHE A 131 7.05 -9.30 -14.66
N LEU A 132 8.07 -8.45 -14.50
CA LEU A 132 9.37 -8.59 -15.16
C LEU A 132 10.04 -9.94 -14.80
N LEU A 133 9.94 -10.35 -13.53
CA LEU A 133 10.51 -11.62 -13.07
C LEU A 133 9.75 -12.82 -13.67
N THR A 134 8.44 -12.85 -13.51
CA THR A 134 7.62 -14.01 -13.89
C THR A 134 7.51 -14.21 -15.39
N ASN A 135 7.59 -13.14 -16.18
CA ASN A 135 7.45 -13.18 -17.64
C ASN A 135 8.78 -13.23 -18.38
N ASN A 136 9.92 -13.35 -17.69
CA ASN A 136 11.25 -13.24 -18.32
C ASN A 136 11.35 -12.01 -19.21
N ALA A 137 10.90 -10.86 -18.69
CA ALA A 137 10.76 -9.63 -19.46
C ALA A 137 11.66 -8.54 -18.89
N TRP A 138 12.07 -7.59 -19.74
CA TRP A 138 12.92 -6.48 -19.33
C TRP A 138 12.62 -5.21 -20.14
N GLY A 139 12.54 -4.07 -19.45
CA GLY A 139 12.27 -2.74 -20.04
C GLY A 139 11.14 -2.00 -19.32
N HIS A 140 10.99 -0.70 -19.58
CA HIS A 140 9.95 0.14 -18.97
C HIS A 140 8.53 -0.12 -19.48
N GLU A 141 8.40 -0.72 -20.66
CA GLU A 141 7.11 -0.96 -21.33
C GLU A 141 6.94 -2.43 -21.69
N ALA A 142 7.61 -3.32 -20.95
CA ALA A 142 7.64 -4.74 -21.24
C ALA A 142 6.24 -5.41 -21.12
N ASN A 143 5.32 -4.79 -20.38
CA ASN A 143 3.92 -5.20 -20.29
C ASN A 143 2.99 -4.45 -21.27
N GLY A 144 3.54 -3.66 -22.19
CA GLY A 144 2.77 -2.84 -23.12
C GLY A 144 2.19 -1.55 -22.54
N GLN A 145 2.57 -1.17 -21.32
CA GLN A 145 2.15 0.08 -20.66
C GLN A 145 3.38 0.93 -20.34
N THR A 146 3.25 2.25 -20.46
CA THR A 146 4.24 3.20 -19.93
C THR A 146 4.21 3.22 -18.39
N PRO A 147 5.27 3.69 -17.72
CA PRO A 147 5.24 3.89 -16.27
C PRO A 147 4.08 4.78 -15.79
N GLY A 148 3.78 5.87 -16.50
CA GLY A 148 2.64 6.73 -16.22
C GLY A 148 1.31 5.99 -16.32
N GLN A 149 1.11 5.20 -17.38
CA GLN A 149 -0.09 4.36 -17.54
C GLN A 149 -0.23 3.31 -16.43
N ARG A 150 0.87 2.79 -15.89
CA ARG A 150 0.82 1.87 -14.73
C ARG A 150 0.43 2.57 -13.44
N LEU A 151 0.90 3.80 -13.23
CA LEU A 151 0.47 4.64 -12.10
C LEU A 151 -1.02 4.98 -12.23
N ASP A 152 -1.46 5.44 -13.40
CA ASP A 152 -2.86 5.77 -13.73
C ASP A 152 -3.81 4.55 -13.69
N ALA A 153 -3.29 3.33 -13.84
CA ALA A 153 -4.08 2.12 -13.67
C ALA A 153 -4.49 1.87 -12.21
N ASN A 154 -3.86 2.54 -11.23
CA ASN A 154 -4.28 2.53 -9.84
C ASN A 154 -5.33 3.64 -9.61
N PRO A 155 -6.59 3.29 -9.25
CA PRO A 155 -7.66 4.29 -9.08
C PRO A 155 -7.39 5.32 -7.97
N ALA A 156 -6.55 4.99 -6.98
CA ALA A 156 -6.18 5.94 -5.93
C ALA A 156 -5.20 7.02 -6.45
N ILE A 157 -4.46 6.71 -7.51
CA ILE A 157 -3.50 7.61 -8.14
C ILE A 157 -4.16 8.39 -9.29
N LEU A 158 -5.00 7.74 -10.09
CA LEU A 158 -5.59 8.29 -11.30
C LEU A 158 -6.22 9.69 -11.07
N GLY A 159 -5.69 10.70 -11.76
CA GLY A 159 -6.19 12.08 -11.67
C GLY A 159 -5.79 12.85 -10.40
N HIS A 160 -5.02 12.23 -9.52
CA HIS A 160 -4.57 12.80 -8.25
C HIS A 160 -3.08 13.13 -8.23
N HIS A 161 -2.47 13.35 -9.39
CA HIS A 161 -1.06 13.68 -9.50
C HIS A 161 -0.76 14.63 -10.64
N ASP A 162 0.37 15.31 -10.51
CA ASP A 162 0.96 16.12 -11.55
C ASP A 162 1.84 15.24 -12.46
N ASN A 163 2.01 15.68 -13.70
CA ASN A 163 2.74 14.89 -14.69
C ASN A 163 4.25 15.04 -14.51
N LEU A 164 4.93 13.97 -14.11
CA LEU A 164 6.38 13.91 -14.07
C LEU A 164 6.94 13.44 -15.43
N GLY A 165 7.96 14.16 -15.93
CA GLY A 165 8.67 13.76 -17.15
C GLY A 165 9.47 12.45 -16.98
N ILE A 166 9.77 12.07 -15.74
CA ILE A 166 10.46 10.83 -15.37
C ILE A 166 9.80 10.31 -14.08
N SER A 167 9.29 9.09 -14.10
CA SER A 167 8.57 8.49 -12.97
C SER A 167 9.03 7.09 -12.59
N GLU A 168 10.04 6.53 -13.27
CA GLU A 168 10.50 5.17 -13.02
C GLU A 168 11.98 4.95 -13.29
N ASN A 169 12.64 4.22 -12.38
CA ASN A 169 13.95 3.61 -12.62
C ASN A 169 13.86 2.09 -12.47
N LEU A 170 14.61 1.36 -13.30
CA LEU A 170 14.72 -0.10 -13.23
C LEU A 170 16.15 -0.51 -12.91
N SER A 171 16.30 -1.58 -12.13
CA SER A 171 17.57 -2.28 -11.91
C SER A 171 17.32 -3.77 -11.89
N ALA A 172 18.16 -4.54 -12.57
CA ALA A 172 18.18 -5.99 -12.42
C ALA A 172 19.61 -6.50 -12.26
N PHE A 173 19.75 -7.45 -11.34
CA PHE A 173 20.99 -8.15 -11.06
C PHE A 173 20.77 -9.63 -11.28
N VAL A 174 21.71 -10.30 -11.95
CA VAL A 174 21.62 -11.74 -12.23
C VAL A 174 22.87 -12.48 -11.83
N THR A 175 22.73 -13.71 -11.32
CA THR A 175 23.85 -14.55 -10.88
C THR A 175 23.61 -16.02 -11.24
N SER A 176 24.71 -16.78 -11.38
CA SER A 176 24.67 -18.24 -11.40
C SER A 176 24.49 -18.85 -9.99
N GLY A 177 24.60 -18.03 -8.94
CA GLY A 177 24.31 -18.41 -7.56
C GLY A 177 22.80 -18.41 -7.24
N ASN A 178 22.47 -18.25 -5.96
CA ASN A 178 21.09 -18.28 -5.45
C ASN A 178 20.71 -17.04 -4.63
N SER A 179 21.59 -16.04 -4.57
CA SER A 179 21.37 -14.82 -3.78
C SER A 179 22.23 -13.68 -4.30
N ILE A 180 21.74 -12.46 -4.10
CA ILE A 180 22.41 -11.23 -4.48
C ILE A 180 22.27 -10.27 -3.28
N PRO A 181 23.38 -9.81 -2.67
CA PRO A 181 23.32 -8.93 -1.53
C PRO A 181 23.02 -7.48 -1.92
N LEU A 182 22.38 -6.77 -1.00
CA LEU A 182 22.07 -5.33 -1.04
C LEU A 182 21.44 -4.84 -2.38
N PRO A 183 20.45 -5.52 -2.96
CA PRO A 183 19.97 -5.18 -4.29
C PRO A 183 19.33 -3.79 -4.35
N VAL A 184 18.66 -3.34 -3.28
CA VAL A 184 18.02 -2.01 -3.23
C VAL A 184 19.09 -0.92 -3.14
N GLU A 185 20.04 -1.06 -2.23
CA GLU A 185 21.09 -0.06 -1.99
C GLU A 185 22.00 0.08 -3.21
N ARG A 186 22.33 -1.05 -3.85
CA ARG A 186 23.09 -1.07 -5.10
C ARG A 186 22.33 -0.46 -6.27
N SER A 187 20.99 -0.57 -6.30
CA SER A 187 20.17 0.09 -7.31
C SER A 187 20.20 1.61 -7.14
N VAL A 188 19.97 2.11 -5.93
CA VAL A 188 20.02 3.55 -5.64
C VAL A 188 21.40 4.13 -5.94
N TYR A 189 22.47 3.43 -5.54
CA TYR A 189 23.83 3.84 -5.88
C TYR A 189 24.07 3.84 -7.39
N GLY A 190 23.69 2.77 -8.09
CA GLY A 190 23.86 2.65 -9.53
C GLY A 190 23.17 3.77 -10.30
N TRP A 191 21.89 4.02 -10.00
CA TRP A 191 21.12 5.11 -10.58
C TRP A 191 21.72 6.49 -10.34
N ASN A 192 22.40 6.70 -9.20
CA ASN A 192 22.96 8.00 -8.87
C ASN A 192 24.40 8.20 -9.38
N TYR A 193 25.21 7.14 -9.44
CA TYR A 193 26.67 7.25 -9.61
C TYR A 193 27.26 6.43 -10.75
N ASP A 194 26.59 5.35 -11.20
CA ASP A 194 27.08 4.40 -12.20
C ASP A 194 26.10 4.28 -13.37
N ASP A 195 25.79 5.42 -14.00
CA ASP A 195 24.66 5.56 -14.92
C ASP A 195 24.96 6.26 -16.26
N LEU A 196 26.23 6.38 -16.64
CA LEU A 196 26.62 7.02 -17.90
C LEU A 196 25.96 6.37 -19.13
N SER A 197 25.64 5.07 -19.08
CA SER A 197 25.00 4.36 -20.19
C SER A 197 23.59 4.82 -20.53
N SER A 198 22.91 5.53 -19.62
CA SER A 198 21.53 5.98 -19.82
C SER A 198 21.42 7.48 -20.11
N ALA A 199 22.57 8.14 -20.30
CA ALA A 199 22.66 9.61 -20.28
C ALA A 199 22.07 10.23 -19.01
N TRP A 200 22.30 9.57 -17.85
CA TRP A 200 21.91 10.04 -16.51
C TRP A 200 20.39 10.17 -16.28
N GLY A 201 19.58 9.50 -17.09
CA GLY A 201 18.13 9.46 -16.92
C GLY A 201 17.71 8.95 -15.54
N HIS A 202 18.44 7.98 -14.95
CA HIS A 202 18.08 7.47 -13.64
C HIS A 202 18.40 8.45 -12.52
N ARG A 203 19.53 9.14 -12.62
CA ARG A 203 19.92 10.19 -11.66
C ARG A 203 18.90 11.33 -11.65
N HIS A 204 18.40 11.71 -12.83
CA HIS A 204 17.34 12.71 -12.94
C HIS A 204 16.06 12.29 -12.20
N ALA A 205 15.67 11.02 -12.21
CA ALA A 205 14.51 10.56 -11.43
C ALA A 205 14.71 10.72 -9.91
N LEU A 206 15.93 10.48 -9.42
CA LEU A 206 16.25 10.58 -7.98
C LEU A 206 16.38 12.03 -7.51
N LEU A 207 16.93 12.90 -8.36
CA LEU A 207 17.27 14.29 -8.06
C LEU A 207 16.33 15.29 -8.74
N TRP A 208 15.16 14.83 -9.19
CA TRP A 208 14.18 15.68 -9.86
C TRP A 208 13.80 16.86 -8.97
N THR A 209 13.68 18.06 -9.57
CA THR A 209 13.44 19.33 -8.86
C THR A 209 12.16 20.02 -9.28
N ALA A 210 11.47 19.51 -10.31
CA ALA A 210 10.25 20.10 -10.84
C ALA A 210 8.99 19.49 -10.22
N PHE A 211 9.04 19.12 -8.94
CA PHE A 211 7.82 18.78 -8.20
C PHE A 211 7.03 20.05 -7.90
N THR A 212 5.71 19.97 -7.96
CA THR A 212 4.86 21.06 -7.51
C THR A 212 4.51 20.86 -6.05
N ASN A 213 4.86 21.84 -5.21
CA ASN A 213 4.57 21.79 -3.77
C ASN A 213 3.10 22.15 -3.49
N ASN A 214 2.19 21.32 -3.99
CA ASN A 214 0.74 21.46 -3.85
C ASN A 214 0.13 20.30 -3.01
N PHE A 215 0.96 19.42 -2.47
CA PHE A 215 0.61 18.34 -1.55
C PHE A 215 1.63 18.26 -0.41
N GLY A 216 1.16 17.99 0.81
CA GLY A 216 2.01 17.84 1.99
C GLY A 216 2.48 19.16 2.61
N ASP A 217 3.50 19.06 3.47
CA ASP A 217 4.10 20.21 4.14
C ASP A 217 5.13 20.89 3.25
N GLY A 218 5.26 22.23 3.36
CA GLY A 218 6.11 23.04 2.49
C GLY A 218 7.63 22.74 2.49
N GLY A 219 8.09 21.78 3.29
CA GLY A 219 9.50 21.38 3.43
C GLY A 219 9.86 20.04 2.77
N SER A 220 8.94 19.41 2.04
CA SER A 220 9.15 18.15 1.33
C SER A 220 8.38 18.15 0.00
N GLU A 221 8.71 17.23 -0.91
CA GLU A 221 8.04 17.16 -2.21
C GLU A 221 7.97 15.72 -2.74
N GLY A 222 6.86 15.32 -3.34
CA GLY A 222 6.73 14.00 -3.97
C GLY A 222 6.69 12.80 -3.00
N LEU A 223 6.22 11.68 -3.54
CA LEU A 223 6.17 10.37 -2.87
C LEU A 223 6.88 9.32 -3.73
N MET A 224 7.28 8.21 -3.13
CA MET A 224 7.96 7.14 -3.88
C MET A 224 7.56 5.72 -3.45
N GLY A 225 7.93 4.73 -4.27
CA GLY A 225 7.77 3.32 -3.95
C GLY A 225 8.84 2.45 -4.57
N ILE A 226 9.20 1.36 -3.89
CA ILE A 226 10.10 0.32 -4.39
C ILE A 226 9.37 -1.01 -4.50
N GLY A 227 9.40 -1.59 -5.69
CA GLY A 227 9.09 -2.98 -5.94
C GLY A 227 10.36 -3.82 -5.96
N ARG A 228 10.34 -5.00 -5.33
CA ARG A 228 11.43 -5.97 -5.39
C ARG A 228 10.90 -7.36 -5.68
N ALA A 229 11.40 -7.99 -6.74
CA ALA A 229 11.10 -9.39 -7.05
C ALA A 229 12.42 -10.19 -7.15
N SER A 230 12.45 -11.35 -6.50
CA SER A 230 13.63 -12.21 -6.48
C SER A 230 13.27 -13.65 -6.82
N GLY A 231 14.14 -14.32 -7.56
CA GLY A 231 13.94 -15.71 -7.95
C GLY A 231 14.60 -16.08 -9.26
N GLY A 232 14.30 -17.28 -9.73
CA GLY A 232 14.80 -17.77 -11.01
C GLY A 232 14.34 -19.21 -11.29
N PRO A 233 14.72 -19.79 -12.44
CA PRO A 233 15.59 -19.19 -13.45
C PRO A 233 14.95 -17.99 -14.14
N TRP A 234 15.76 -17.00 -14.54
CA TRP A 234 15.29 -15.78 -15.21
C TRP A 234 16.12 -15.48 -16.46
N SER A 235 15.46 -15.06 -17.53
CA SER A 235 16.04 -14.88 -18.86
C SER A 235 15.63 -13.56 -19.54
N GLY A 236 15.25 -12.53 -18.76
CA GLY A 236 14.81 -11.24 -19.31
C GLY A 236 15.86 -10.47 -20.12
N PHE A 237 17.14 -10.83 -20.00
CA PHE A 237 18.22 -10.33 -20.87
C PHE A 237 18.51 -11.22 -22.09
N GLY A 238 17.65 -12.17 -22.40
CA GLY A 238 17.84 -13.17 -23.47
C GLY A 238 18.78 -14.33 -23.11
N THR A 239 19.63 -14.18 -22.08
CA THR A 239 20.48 -15.26 -21.54
C THR A 239 19.90 -15.74 -20.20
N PRO A 240 19.73 -17.06 -19.97
CA PRO A 240 19.19 -17.58 -18.73
C PRO A 240 20.19 -17.54 -17.57
N TRP A 241 19.72 -17.14 -16.39
CA TRP A 241 20.44 -17.10 -15.13
C TRP A 241 19.69 -17.87 -14.04
N ASN A 242 20.43 -18.41 -13.06
CA ASN A 242 19.83 -19.21 -11.99
C ASN A 242 19.01 -18.36 -11.02
N PHE A 243 19.42 -17.11 -10.81
CA PHE A 243 18.79 -16.22 -9.86
C PHE A 243 18.90 -14.76 -10.32
N ALA A 244 17.82 -14.01 -10.10
CA ALA A 244 17.72 -12.60 -10.39
C ALA A 244 17.13 -11.84 -9.20
N GLU A 245 17.54 -10.58 -9.07
CA GLU A 245 16.89 -9.55 -8.26
C GLU A 245 16.44 -8.43 -9.21
N ILE A 246 15.16 -8.10 -9.18
CA ILE A 246 14.57 -7.02 -9.98
C ILE A 246 14.06 -5.96 -9.02
N ILE A 247 14.51 -4.73 -9.24
CA ILE A 247 14.13 -3.54 -8.46
C ILE A 247 13.48 -2.54 -9.39
N VAL A 248 12.29 -2.10 -9.00
CA VAL A 248 11.52 -1.05 -9.67
C VAL A 248 11.37 0.09 -8.69
N PHE A 249 11.79 1.30 -9.08
CA PHE A 249 11.55 2.52 -8.34
C PHE A 249 10.52 3.34 -9.09
N ASN A 250 9.46 3.76 -8.42
CA ASN A 250 8.54 4.76 -8.94
C ASN A 250 8.55 6.00 -8.07
N VAL A 251 8.50 7.17 -8.71
CA VAL A 251 8.36 8.47 -8.07
C VAL A 251 7.09 9.16 -8.58
N PHE A 252 6.46 9.90 -7.68
CA PHE A 252 5.10 10.38 -7.80
C PHE A 252 5.00 11.81 -7.29
N ASP A 253 4.34 12.69 -8.04
CA ASP A 253 4.06 14.06 -7.60
C ASP A 253 2.56 14.19 -7.30
N PRO A 254 2.11 13.89 -6.07
CA PRO A 254 0.70 13.99 -5.72
C PRO A 254 0.22 15.43 -5.84
N ASN A 255 -0.98 15.63 -6.40
CA ASN A 255 -1.61 16.94 -6.38
C ASN A 255 -2.44 17.15 -5.10
N ALA A 256 -2.97 18.35 -4.89
CA ALA A 256 -3.75 18.71 -3.70
C ALA A 256 -4.98 17.82 -3.41
N SER A 257 -5.44 17.03 -4.38
CA SER A 257 -6.58 16.13 -4.23
C SER A 257 -6.20 14.70 -3.83
N TYR A 258 -4.91 14.37 -3.80
CA TYR A 258 -4.45 13.04 -3.41
C TYR A 258 -4.78 12.76 -1.94
N ASN A 259 -5.40 11.61 -1.68
CA ASN A 259 -5.71 11.13 -0.33
C ASN A 259 -5.23 9.69 -0.23
N ALA A 260 -4.12 9.46 0.46
CA ALA A 260 -3.53 8.14 0.62
C ALA A 260 -4.56 7.18 1.26
N ALA A 261 -5.03 6.19 0.48
CA ALA A 261 -5.99 5.21 0.97
C ALA A 261 -5.41 4.39 2.13
N LEU A 262 -6.24 4.12 3.14
CA LEU A 262 -5.86 3.35 4.33
C LEU A 262 -5.48 1.89 3.95
N PRO A 263 -4.47 1.30 4.62
CA PRO A 263 -3.85 0.01 4.23
C PRO A 263 -4.75 -1.23 4.33
N VAL A 264 -5.93 -1.14 4.95
CA VAL A 264 -7.01 -2.14 4.83
C VAL A 264 -8.30 -1.44 4.47
N GLN A 265 -9.02 -2.01 3.49
CA GLN A 265 -10.39 -1.60 3.19
C GLN A 265 -11.36 -2.57 3.84
N LEU A 266 -12.01 -2.15 4.93
CA LEU A 266 -13.09 -2.90 5.56
C LEU A 266 -14.36 -2.81 4.69
N SER A 267 -14.97 -3.96 4.36
CA SER A 267 -16.33 -4.05 3.80
C SER A 267 -17.41 -4.26 4.86
N SER A 268 -17.06 -4.68 6.07
CA SER A 268 -17.97 -4.61 7.23
C SER A 268 -17.22 -4.63 8.55
N PHE A 269 -17.81 -4.01 9.59
CA PHE A 269 -17.50 -4.28 10.99
C PHE A 269 -18.81 -4.19 11.80
N SER A 270 -19.10 -5.20 12.60
CA SER A 270 -20.38 -5.34 13.31
C SER A 270 -20.20 -6.11 14.61
N GLY A 271 -21.12 -5.88 15.56
CA GLY A 271 -21.13 -6.48 16.87
C GLY A 271 -22.54 -6.92 17.24
N SER A 272 -22.67 -8.08 17.85
CA SER A 272 -23.94 -8.65 18.29
C SER A 272 -23.78 -9.35 19.63
N VAL A 273 -24.84 -9.36 20.45
CA VAL A 273 -24.85 -10.08 21.73
C VAL A 273 -25.27 -11.52 21.49
N THR A 274 -24.48 -12.48 21.99
CA THR A 274 -24.81 -13.91 21.92
C THR A 274 -25.77 -14.32 23.04
N ALA A 275 -26.41 -15.48 22.91
CA ALA A 275 -27.27 -16.05 23.96
C ALA A 275 -26.52 -16.26 25.29
N GLN A 276 -25.21 -16.46 25.24
CA GLN A 276 -24.33 -16.59 26.42
C GLN A 276 -23.85 -15.24 26.97
N ARG A 277 -24.39 -14.11 26.48
CA ARG A 277 -24.02 -12.73 26.86
C ARG A 277 -22.57 -12.37 26.57
N HIS A 278 -22.01 -12.92 25.50
CA HIS A 278 -20.75 -12.45 24.94
C HIS A 278 -21.03 -11.45 23.82
N VAL A 279 -20.06 -10.59 23.50
CA VAL A 279 -20.13 -9.76 22.30
C VAL A 279 -19.39 -10.45 21.17
N LEU A 280 -20.13 -10.87 20.14
CA LEU A 280 -19.60 -11.43 18.90
C LEU A 280 -19.37 -10.29 17.90
N LEU A 281 -18.11 -10.04 17.60
CA LEU A 281 -17.65 -9.12 16.58
C LEU A 281 -17.38 -9.86 15.28
N LYS A 282 -17.87 -9.31 14.17
CA LYS A 282 -17.59 -9.80 12.82
C LYS A 282 -17.15 -8.65 11.93
N TRP A 283 -16.08 -8.85 11.17
CA TRP A 283 -15.66 -7.92 10.14
C TRP A 283 -15.23 -8.65 8.88
N ARG A 284 -15.24 -7.91 7.77
CA ARG A 284 -14.79 -8.40 6.48
C ARG A 284 -13.88 -7.36 5.85
N THR A 285 -12.75 -7.79 5.31
CA THR A 285 -11.86 -6.98 4.48
C THR A 285 -12.20 -7.20 3.00
N LEU A 286 -12.06 -6.17 2.15
CA LEU A 286 -12.08 -6.33 0.69
C LEU A 286 -10.68 -6.64 0.16
N SER A 287 -9.70 -5.96 0.75
CA SER A 287 -8.28 -6.16 0.53
C SER A 287 -7.54 -5.87 1.83
N GLU A 288 -6.36 -6.47 1.92
CA GLU A 288 -5.40 -6.24 2.99
C GLU A 288 -4.07 -5.98 2.34
N ILE A 289 -3.32 -5.03 2.87
CA ILE A 289 -1.97 -4.79 2.45
C ILE A 289 -1.11 -4.72 3.70
N ASN A 290 -0.06 -5.53 3.72
CA ASN A 290 0.87 -5.59 4.84
C ASN A 290 0.21 -5.93 6.18
N ASN A 291 -1.00 -6.49 6.22
CA ASN A 291 -1.76 -6.65 7.45
C ASN A 291 -1.20 -7.77 8.32
N TYR A 292 -0.59 -7.43 9.45
CA TYR A 292 -0.18 -8.40 10.47
C TYR A 292 -1.40 -8.97 11.20
N GLY A 293 -2.38 -8.12 11.47
CA GLY A 293 -3.66 -8.53 12.03
C GLY A 293 -4.34 -7.45 12.85
N PHE A 294 -5.39 -7.85 13.54
CA PHE A 294 -6.29 -6.94 14.26
C PHE A 294 -6.26 -7.24 15.74
N PHE A 295 -6.27 -6.17 16.54
CA PHE A 295 -6.58 -6.20 17.97
C PHE A 295 -7.94 -5.53 18.17
N VAL A 296 -8.71 -6.01 19.14
CA VAL A 296 -10.00 -5.40 19.48
C VAL A 296 -9.80 -4.46 20.66
N GLN A 297 -10.26 -3.22 20.50
CA GLN A 297 -10.35 -2.28 21.60
C GLN A 297 -11.79 -2.01 21.95
N ARG A 298 -12.06 -1.80 23.25
CA ARG A 298 -13.37 -1.41 23.76
C ARG A 298 -13.26 -0.27 24.77
N ARG A 299 -14.34 0.48 24.92
CA ARG A 299 -14.57 1.45 26.00
C ARG A 299 -16.05 1.55 26.34
N THR A 300 -16.36 2.09 27.52
CA THR A 300 -17.71 2.61 27.82
C THR A 300 -17.70 4.12 27.61
N GLU A 301 -18.86 4.75 27.40
CA GLU A 301 -18.92 6.22 27.29
C GLU A 301 -18.36 6.94 28.52
N SER A 302 -18.39 6.27 29.69
CA SER A 302 -17.91 6.79 30.96
C SER A 302 -16.42 6.55 31.25
N VAL A 303 -15.70 5.77 30.43
CA VAL A 303 -14.31 5.37 30.71
C VAL A 303 -13.42 5.69 29.50
N GLU A 304 -12.60 6.72 29.64
CA GLU A 304 -11.40 6.95 28.82
C GLU A 304 -10.15 6.47 29.58
N PRO A 305 -9.13 5.90 28.93
CA PRO A 305 -8.96 5.71 27.48
C PRO A 305 -9.48 4.35 26.95
N TRP A 306 -9.45 4.18 25.61
CA TRP A 306 -9.63 2.88 24.95
C TRP A 306 -8.77 1.78 25.59
N SER A 307 -9.40 0.63 25.87
CA SER A 307 -8.73 -0.55 26.43
C SER A 307 -8.68 -1.68 25.41
N GLU A 308 -7.53 -2.36 25.31
CA GLU A 308 -7.43 -3.57 24.49
C GLU A 308 -8.14 -4.74 25.19
N VAL A 309 -8.95 -5.49 24.44
CA VAL A 309 -9.62 -6.69 24.96
C VAL A 309 -8.57 -7.81 25.10
N PRO A 310 -8.48 -8.50 26.25
CA PRO A 310 -7.49 -9.56 26.44
C PRO A 310 -7.59 -10.65 25.37
N ASN A 311 -6.44 -11.07 24.84
CA ASN A 311 -6.33 -12.11 23.81
C ASN A 311 -7.13 -11.82 22.53
N SER A 312 -7.27 -10.54 22.16
CA SER A 312 -8.07 -10.12 21.00
C SER A 312 -7.36 -10.13 19.66
N PHE A 313 -6.11 -10.58 19.62
CA PHE A 313 -5.37 -10.65 18.37
C PHE A 313 -5.98 -11.68 17.43
N VAL A 314 -6.31 -11.25 16.22
CA VAL A 314 -6.71 -12.09 15.10
C VAL A 314 -5.76 -11.82 13.94
N ALA A 315 -5.01 -12.84 13.53
CA ALA A 315 -4.00 -12.73 12.48
C ALA A 315 -4.63 -12.31 11.14
N GLY A 316 -3.98 -11.36 10.46
CA GLY A 316 -4.32 -10.96 9.11
C GLY A 316 -3.77 -11.92 8.06
N HIS A 317 -4.03 -11.62 6.79
CA HIS A 317 -3.55 -12.40 5.65
C HIS A 317 -2.38 -11.71 4.91
N GLY A 318 -1.71 -10.74 5.53
CA GLY A 318 -0.62 -9.99 4.93
C GLY A 318 -1.13 -9.09 3.80
N THR A 319 -0.66 -9.36 2.58
CA THR A 319 -1.12 -8.64 1.38
C THR A 319 -1.98 -9.55 0.52
N THR A 320 -3.25 -9.19 0.35
CA THR A 320 -4.24 -9.93 -0.42
C THR A 320 -5.31 -8.99 -0.96
N ASN A 321 -5.75 -9.23 -2.19
CA ASN A 321 -6.91 -8.56 -2.79
C ASN A 321 -8.17 -9.43 -2.74
N MET A 322 -8.11 -10.56 -2.02
CA MET A 322 -9.26 -11.42 -1.78
C MET A 322 -9.98 -10.97 -0.50
N PRO A 323 -11.33 -10.93 -0.49
CA PRO A 323 -12.03 -10.63 0.73
C PRO A 323 -11.85 -11.73 1.79
N HIS A 324 -11.62 -11.33 3.04
CA HIS A 324 -11.51 -12.24 4.18
C HIS A 324 -12.52 -11.89 5.26
N ASP A 325 -13.16 -12.91 5.83
CA ASP A 325 -14.10 -12.79 6.94
C ASP A 325 -13.41 -13.14 8.26
N TYR A 326 -13.68 -12.34 9.28
CA TYR A 326 -13.08 -12.46 10.60
C TYR A 326 -14.13 -12.44 11.69
N THR A 327 -13.80 -13.05 12.81
CA THR A 327 -14.65 -13.09 13.99
C THR A 327 -13.84 -13.02 15.28
N PHE A 328 -14.37 -12.34 16.28
CA PHE A 328 -13.84 -12.33 17.64
C PHE A 328 -14.98 -12.31 18.66
N THR A 329 -14.83 -13.04 19.77
CA THR A 329 -15.85 -13.10 20.83
C THR A 329 -15.27 -12.55 22.12
N ASP A 330 -15.82 -11.43 22.59
CA ASP A 330 -15.53 -10.86 23.89
C ASP A 330 -16.45 -11.48 24.94
N ALA A 331 -15.92 -12.48 25.65
CA ALA A 331 -16.65 -13.23 26.67
C ALA A 331 -16.58 -12.60 28.08
N GLY A 332 -15.66 -11.66 28.31
CA GLY A 332 -15.40 -11.04 29.61
C GLY A 332 -16.02 -9.66 29.77
N VAL A 333 -17.08 -9.36 29.01
CA VAL A 333 -17.73 -8.06 28.97
C VAL A 333 -18.88 -8.01 29.98
N SER A 334 -18.89 -6.98 30.83
CA SER A 334 -20.01 -6.72 31.74
C SER A 334 -21.13 -6.01 31.00
N ALA A 335 -22.35 -6.13 31.50
CA ALA A 335 -23.47 -5.36 30.97
C ALA A 335 -23.19 -3.85 30.97
N GLY A 336 -23.69 -3.15 29.95
CA GLY A 336 -23.50 -1.74 29.70
C GLY A 336 -23.49 -1.40 28.21
N ASP A 337 -23.38 -0.10 27.92
CA ASP A 337 -23.14 0.42 26.58
C ASP A 337 -21.65 0.42 26.28
N TRP A 338 -21.26 -0.36 25.28
CA TRP A 338 -19.88 -0.51 24.85
C TRP A 338 -19.67 0.03 23.46
N GLN A 339 -18.54 0.68 23.26
CA GLN A 339 -18.00 0.98 21.94
C GLN A 339 -16.85 0.03 21.65
N TYR A 340 -16.83 -0.53 20.45
CA TYR A 340 -15.77 -1.41 19.96
C TYR A 340 -15.12 -0.82 18.71
N ARG A 341 -13.81 -0.95 18.57
CA ARG A 341 -13.07 -0.64 17.34
C ARG A 341 -11.99 -1.68 17.09
N LEU A 342 -11.59 -1.80 15.83
CA LEU A 342 -10.42 -2.57 15.45
C LEU A 342 -9.19 -1.66 15.50
N ARG A 343 -8.11 -2.19 16.05
CA ARG A 343 -6.76 -1.65 15.93
C ARG A 343 -5.97 -2.61 15.05
N GLN A 344 -5.85 -2.27 13.78
CA GLN A 344 -5.02 -2.99 12.82
C GLN A 344 -3.55 -2.70 13.09
N VAL A 345 -2.71 -3.73 12.92
CA VAL A 345 -1.25 -3.63 12.87
C VAL A 345 -0.79 -4.13 11.52
N ASP A 346 0.14 -3.41 10.93
CA ASP A 346 0.82 -3.85 9.72
C ASP A 346 2.13 -4.60 10.06
N LEU A 347 2.68 -5.37 9.14
CA LEU A 347 3.92 -6.16 9.35
C LEU A 347 5.15 -5.26 9.58
N ASP A 348 5.06 -3.97 9.21
CA ASP A 348 6.07 -2.95 9.52
C ASP A 348 5.82 -2.21 10.85
N GLY A 349 4.74 -2.56 11.56
CA GLY A 349 4.36 -1.99 12.85
C GLY A 349 3.47 -0.74 12.77
N ALA A 350 3.06 -0.29 11.59
CA ALA A 350 2.08 0.80 11.46
C ALA A 350 0.74 0.39 12.10
N ILE A 351 0.00 1.39 12.60
CA ILE A 351 -1.25 1.18 13.35
C ILE A 351 -2.37 1.99 12.74
N HIS A 352 -3.49 1.31 12.45
CA HIS A 352 -4.71 1.92 11.92
C HIS A 352 -5.91 1.56 12.78
N PHE A 353 -6.90 2.45 12.86
CA PHE A 353 -8.11 2.23 13.64
C PHE A 353 -9.34 2.23 12.73
N SER A 354 -10.28 1.31 12.98
CA SER A 354 -11.60 1.39 12.37
C SER A 354 -12.44 2.47 13.03
N GLU A 355 -13.51 2.88 12.33
CA GLU A 355 -14.63 3.55 13.00
C GLU A 355 -15.21 2.64 14.10
N PRO A 356 -15.64 3.22 15.24
CA PRO A 356 -16.19 2.46 16.33
C PRO A 356 -17.65 2.06 16.07
N ILE A 357 -18.03 0.89 16.54
CA ILE A 357 -19.42 0.42 16.60
C ILE A 357 -19.93 0.45 18.03
N GLN A 358 -21.24 0.60 18.22
CA GLN A 358 -21.89 0.51 19.53
C GLN A 358 -22.54 -0.86 19.71
N VAL A 359 -22.40 -1.42 20.91
CA VAL A 359 -23.05 -2.66 21.34
C VAL A 359 -23.61 -2.45 22.74
N ASN A 360 -24.93 -2.58 22.89
CA ASN A 360 -25.61 -2.52 24.18
C ASN A 360 -25.78 -3.93 24.76
N LEU A 361 -25.25 -4.17 25.95
CA LEU A 361 -25.40 -5.42 26.69
C LEU A 361 -26.26 -5.19 27.94
N VAL A 362 -27.52 -5.61 27.93
CA VAL A 362 -28.46 -5.42 29.05
C VAL A 362 -28.40 -6.54 30.10
N THR A 363 -28.58 -6.21 31.39
CA THR A 363 -28.59 -7.15 32.54
C THR A 363 -29.89 -7.95 32.71
N GLY A 364 -30.89 -7.80 31.84
CA GLY A 364 -32.16 -8.54 31.90
C GLY A 364 -32.10 -9.92 31.24
N VAL A 365 -32.95 -10.86 31.66
CA VAL A 365 -33.14 -12.15 30.96
C VAL A 365 -33.64 -11.85 29.55
N VAL A 366 -32.87 -12.21 28.53
CA VAL A 366 -33.29 -12.09 27.13
C VAL A 366 -32.86 -13.38 26.44
N GLU A 367 -33.82 -14.31 26.32
CA GLU A 367 -33.82 -15.30 25.23
C GLU A 367 -33.56 -14.55 23.92
N ALA A 368 -32.87 -15.15 22.94
CA ALA A 368 -32.56 -14.50 21.66
C ALA A 368 -33.81 -13.83 21.05
N THR A 369 -34.02 -12.55 21.35
CA THR A 369 -35.25 -11.86 21.01
C THR A 369 -35.15 -11.48 19.56
N ALA A 370 -36.17 -11.89 18.80
CA ALA A 370 -36.51 -11.24 17.54
C ALA A 370 -36.43 -9.71 17.72
N PRO A 371 -35.99 -8.96 16.70
CA PRO A 371 -35.93 -7.50 16.79
C PRO A 371 -37.28 -6.97 17.27
N SER A 372 -37.27 -5.99 18.18
CA SER A 372 -38.50 -5.45 18.76
C SER A 372 -39.21 -4.45 17.84
N GLU A 373 -38.51 -3.95 16.82
CA GLU A 373 -39.01 -2.96 15.88
C GLU A 373 -38.46 -3.18 14.47
N PHE A 374 -39.13 -2.56 13.50
CA PHE A 374 -38.63 -2.46 12.13
C PHE A 374 -37.50 -1.44 12.07
N SER A 375 -36.34 -1.80 11.50
CA SER A 375 -35.22 -0.88 11.33
C SER A 375 -34.59 -0.99 9.94
N LEU A 376 -34.06 0.13 9.44
CA LEU A 376 -33.26 0.21 8.22
C LEU A 376 -31.94 0.91 8.53
N HIS A 377 -30.84 0.16 8.45
CA HIS A 377 -29.51 0.63 8.78
C HIS A 377 -28.84 1.32 7.59
N GLN A 378 -27.85 2.16 7.88
CA GLN A 378 -26.98 2.75 6.87
C GLN A 378 -26.23 1.64 6.12
N ASN A 379 -26.17 1.73 4.79
CA ASN A 379 -25.41 0.80 3.98
C ASN A 379 -23.91 0.93 4.33
N TYR A 380 -23.17 -0.18 4.31
CA TYR A 380 -21.74 -0.16 4.51
C TYR A 380 -21.05 -1.08 3.48
N PRO A 381 -19.96 -0.62 2.84
CA PRO A 381 -19.37 0.73 2.93
C PRO A 381 -20.31 1.84 2.35
N ASN A 382 -20.15 3.08 2.82
CA ASN A 382 -20.78 4.27 2.23
C ASN A 382 -19.85 5.48 2.39
N PRO A 383 -19.31 6.08 1.30
CA PRO A 383 -19.54 5.73 -0.11
C PRO A 383 -19.01 4.33 -0.50
N PHE A 384 -19.45 3.77 -1.63
CA PHE A 384 -19.02 2.45 -2.11
C PHE A 384 -18.79 2.37 -3.62
N ASN A 385 -17.97 1.40 -4.05
CA ASN A 385 -17.71 1.07 -5.45
C ASN A 385 -17.39 -0.44 -5.61
N PRO A 386 -18.06 -1.20 -6.48
CA PRO A 386 -19.43 -1.00 -6.95
C PRO A 386 -20.46 -1.58 -5.98
N SER A 387 -20.06 -2.29 -4.91
CA SER A 387 -20.97 -3.04 -4.04
C SER A 387 -21.03 -2.55 -2.59
N THR A 388 -22.21 -2.64 -1.98
CA THR A 388 -22.45 -2.37 -0.54
C THR A 388 -23.40 -3.42 0.04
N VAL A 389 -23.45 -3.54 1.37
CA VAL A 389 -24.49 -4.29 2.08
C VAL A 389 -25.49 -3.34 2.73
N ILE A 390 -26.78 -3.63 2.59
CA ILE A 390 -27.89 -2.94 3.27
C ILE A 390 -28.49 -3.90 4.30
N ARG A 391 -28.63 -3.44 5.55
CA ARG A 391 -29.21 -4.26 6.64
C ARG A 391 -30.55 -3.72 7.11
N TYR A 392 -31.49 -4.61 7.38
CA TYR A 392 -32.77 -4.28 7.99
C TYR A 392 -33.24 -5.35 8.99
N ALA A 393 -34.14 -4.97 9.89
CA ALA A 393 -34.70 -5.86 10.89
C ALA A 393 -36.23 -5.91 10.80
N LEU A 394 -36.81 -7.10 11.00
CA LEU A 394 -38.25 -7.36 10.96
C LEU A 394 -38.71 -8.00 12.28
N PRO A 395 -39.58 -7.36 13.09
CA PRO A 395 -40.07 -7.93 14.35
C PRO A 395 -41.06 -9.08 14.15
N VAL A 396 -41.69 -9.16 12.98
CA VAL A 396 -42.67 -10.17 12.57
C VAL A 396 -42.47 -10.49 11.09
N ASP A 397 -43.00 -11.63 10.64
CA ASP A 397 -43.03 -12.00 9.22
C ASP A 397 -43.77 -10.92 8.39
N ALA A 398 -43.21 -10.54 7.25
CA ALA A 398 -43.67 -9.39 6.46
C ALA A 398 -43.43 -9.59 4.96
N ARG A 399 -44.32 -9.03 4.12
CA ARG A 399 -43.96 -8.77 2.71
C ARG A 399 -43.04 -7.56 2.70
N VAL A 400 -41.81 -7.73 2.22
CA VAL A 400 -40.81 -6.67 2.16
C VAL A 400 -40.46 -6.35 0.72
N THR A 401 -40.42 -5.05 0.42
CA THR A 401 -39.88 -4.52 -0.83
C THR A 401 -38.72 -3.57 -0.51
N LEU A 402 -37.51 -3.88 -0.97
CA LEU A 402 -36.33 -3.02 -0.82
C LEU A 402 -35.91 -2.52 -2.20
N GLU A 403 -35.99 -1.21 -2.40
CA GLU A 403 -35.81 -0.57 -3.70
C GLU A 403 -34.78 0.55 -3.63
N VAL A 404 -34.09 0.84 -4.73
CA VAL A 404 -33.13 1.94 -4.86
C VAL A 404 -33.62 2.94 -5.89
N TYR A 405 -33.48 4.22 -5.59
CA TYR A 405 -33.95 5.36 -6.36
C TYR A 405 -32.84 6.38 -6.61
N ASP A 406 -32.81 7.00 -7.78
CA ASP A 406 -31.95 8.16 -8.04
C ASP A 406 -32.52 9.45 -7.42
N MET A 407 -31.77 10.55 -7.52
CA MET A 407 -32.17 11.87 -6.98
C MET A 407 -33.42 12.47 -7.64
N LEU A 408 -33.83 11.97 -8.80
CA LEU A 408 -35.06 12.37 -9.48
C LEU A 408 -36.25 11.49 -9.06
N GLY A 409 -36.05 10.54 -8.16
CA GLY A 409 -37.07 9.61 -7.70
C GLY A 409 -37.36 8.47 -8.68
N ARG A 410 -36.49 8.22 -9.67
CA ARG A 410 -36.63 7.08 -10.58
C ARG A 410 -36.06 5.84 -9.91
N GLN A 411 -36.83 4.75 -9.89
CA GLN A 411 -36.36 3.47 -9.39
C GLN A 411 -35.28 2.91 -10.32
N VAL A 412 -34.12 2.59 -9.75
CA VAL A 412 -32.96 2.06 -10.47
C VAL A 412 -32.66 0.60 -10.15
N ALA A 413 -33.15 0.07 -9.02
CA ALA A 413 -33.02 -1.34 -8.66
C ALA A 413 -34.13 -1.80 -7.69
N VAL A 414 -34.48 -3.08 -7.75
CA VAL A 414 -35.23 -3.80 -6.70
C VAL A 414 -34.33 -4.88 -6.16
N LEU A 415 -34.04 -4.82 -4.86
CA LEU A 415 -33.11 -5.74 -4.19
C LEU A 415 -33.84 -6.88 -3.50
N VAL A 416 -35.04 -6.60 -2.97
CA VAL A 416 -35.92 -7.59 -2.36
C VAL A 416 -37.35 -7.26 -2.76
N ASP A 417 -38.12 -8.29 -3.11
CA ASP A 417 -39.58 -8.24 -3.24
C ASP A 417 -40.14 -9.62 -2.87
N ALA A 418 -40.21 -9.90 -1.56
CA ALA A 418 -40.46 -11.25 -1.04
C ALA A 418 -41.20 -11.26 0.30
N GLN A 419 -41.89 -12.37 0.58
CA GLN A 419 -42.31 -12.68 1.94
C GLN A 419 -41.09 -13.08 2.75
N THR A 420 -40.82 -12.37 3.84
CA THR A 420 -39.59 -12.49 4.63
C THR A 420 -39.94 -12.77 6.09
N THR A 421 -39.27 -13.74 6.70
CA THR A 421 -39.50 -14.10 8.11
C THR A 421 -38.94 -13.05 9.06
N ALA A 422 -39.48 -12.98 10.28
CA ALA A 422 -38.95 -12.17 11.35
C ALA A 422 -37.45 -12.44 11.58
N GLY A 423 -36.67 -11.39 11.86
CA GLY A 423 -35.23 -11.47 12.05
C GLY A 423 -34.45 -10.31 11.43
N TYR A 424 -33.12 -10.44 11.46
CA TYR A 424 -32.19 -9.51 10.84
C TYR A 424 -31.79 -10.02 9.45
N HIS A 425 -31.72 -9.12 8.48
CA HIS A 425 -31.49 -9.44 7.06
C HIS A 425 -30.41 -8.55 6.46
N ASP A 426 -29.53 -9.17 5.68
CA ASP A 426 -28.43 -8.52 4.95
C ASP A 426 -28.67 -8.69 3.45
N VAL A 427 -28.66 -7.59 2.70
CA VAL A 427 -28.87 -7.58 1.24
C VAL A 427 -27.69 -6.92 0.55
N SER A 428 -27.06 -7.66 -0.37
CA SER A 428 -26.00 -7.13 -1.22
C SER A 428 -26.59 -6.28 -2.35
N PHE A 429 -26.00 -5.12 -2.60
CA PHE A 429 -26.34 -4.25 -3.71
C PHE A 429 -25.11 -4.00 -4.57
N ASP A 430 -25.21 -4.34 -5.85
CA ASP A 430 -24.20 -4.07 -6.88
C ASP A 430 -24.67 -2.92 -7.79
N ALA A 431 -23.93 -1.82 -7.75
CA ALA A 431 -24.18 -0.60 -8.49
C ALA A 431 -23.29 -0.42 -9.74
N THR A 432 -22.67 -1.50 -10.25
CA THR A 432 -21.77 -1.46 -11.43
C THR A 432 -22.37 -0.69 -12.62
N ASN A 433 -23.68 -0.81 -12.85
CA ASN A 433 -24.40 -0.16 -13.95
C ASN A 433 -24.95 1.24 -13.63
N LEU A 434 -24.71 1.78 -12.43
CA LEU A 434 -25.19 3.09 -12.01
C LEU A 434 -24.08 4.15 -12.09
N ALA A 435 -24.41 5.42 -12.31
CA ALA A 435 -23.41 6.50 -12.32
C ALA A 435 -22.97 6.85 -10.88
N SER A 436 -21.78 7.45 -10.70
CA SER A 436 -21.39 8.05 -9.42
C SER A 436 -22.42 9.09 -8.99
N GLY A 437 -22.75 9.13 -7.70
CA GLY A 437 -23.70 10.08 -7.16
C GLY A 437 -24.49 9.57 -5.97
N PHE A 438 -25.41 10.40 -5.50
CA PHE A 438 -26.32 10.06 -4.40
C PHE A 438 -27.52 9.29 -4.92
N TYR A 439 -27.92 8.28 -4.15
CA TYR A 439 -29.18 7.54 -4.33
C TYR A 439 -29.88 7.42 -2.98
N THR A 440 -31.14 7.03 -3.02
CA THR A 440 -31.92 6.70 -1.82
C THR A 440 -32.41 5.27 -1.94
N TYR A 441 -32.27 4.49 -0.87
CA TYR A 441 -32.91 3.18 -0.79
C TYR A 441 -34.05 3.20 0.23
N ARG A 442 -35.11 2.45 -0.09
CA ARG A 442 -36.37 2.46 0.63
C ARG A 442 -36.81 1.03 0.95
N LEU A 443 -37.05 0.77 2.22
CA LEU A 443 -37.68 -0.45 2.72
C LEU A 443 -39.17 -0.17 2.90
N HIS A 444 -39.99 -0.90 2.16
CA HIS A 444 -41.43 -0.98 2.36
C HIS A 444 -41.77 -2.33 2.99
N SER A 445 -42.64 -2.31 4.00
CA SER A 445 -43.06 -3.52 4.71
C SER A 445 -44.56 -3.50 4.96
N ASP A 446 -45.22 -4.59 4.58
CA ASP A 446 -46.63 -4.87 4.91
C ASP A 446 -46.69 -6.02 5.92
N ALA A 447 -46.98 -5.68 7.18
CA ALA A 447 -47.05 -6.64 8.27
C ALA A 447 -48.01 -6.19 9.38
N GLY A 448 -48.95 -7.08 9.74
CA GLY A 448 -49.84 -6.94 10.89
C GLY A 448 -50.53 -5.57 11.00
N ASP A 449 -50.48 -4.97 12.19
CA ASP A 449 -51.10 -3.66 12.51
C ASP A 449 -50.29 -2.44 11.98
N LYS A 450 -49.12 -2.65 11.36
CA LYS A 450 -48.26 -1.61 10.76
C LYS A 450 -48.20 -1.75 9.24
N ASN A 451 -49.36 -1.82 8.60
CA ASN A 451 -49.45 -1.80 7.14
C ASN A 451 -48.81 -0.53 6.57
N ASN A 452 -48.07 -0.68 5.48
CA ASN A 452 -47.44 0.41 4.73
C ASN A 452 -46.32 1.17 5.48
N LEU A 453 -45.48 0.47 6.26
CA LEU A 453 -44.28 1.09 6.83
C LEU A 453 -43.28 1.40 5.72
N VAL A 454 -42.75 2.63 5.72
CA VAL A 454 -41.70 3.07 4.80
C VAL A 454 -40.52 3.63 5.59
N LEU A 455 -39.34 3.02 5.43
CA LEU A 455 -38.07 3.54 5.93
C LEU A 455 -37.16 3.86 4.74
N ALA A 456 -36.41 4.96 4.82
CA ALA A 456 -35.50 5.36 3.74
C ALA A 456 -34.17 5.90 4.26
N ARG A 457 -33.11 5.68 3.50
CA ARG A 457 -31.74 6.13 3.77
C ARG A 457 -31.04 6.52 2.47
N LYS A 458 -30.05 7.40 2.57
CA LYS A 458 -29.23 7.81 1.42
C LYS A 458 -27.99 6.94 1.32
N LEU A 459 -27.51 6.71 0.10
CA LEU A 459 -26.22 6.10 -0.18
C LEU A 459 -25.47 6.91 -1.24
N MET A 460 -24.14 6.76 -1.30
CA MET A 460 -23.28 7.36 -2.31
C MET A 460 -22.54 6.27 -3.09
N VAL A 461 -22.75 6.24 -4.40
CA VAL A 461 -21.97 5.41 -5.33
C VAL A 461 -20.78 6.23 -5.81
N LEU A 462 -19.59 5.64 -5.78
CA LEU A 462 -18.39 6.12 -6.44
C LEU A 462 -18.08 5.18 -7.59
N LYS A 463 -17.69 5.72 -8.76
CA LYS A 463 -17.11 4.95 -9.86
C LYS A 463 -15.66 5.34 -10.02
#